data_AF-A0A963S7R9-F1
#
_entry.id   AF-A0A963S7R9-F1
#
_cell.length_a   1.000
_cell.length_b   1.000
_cell.length_c   1.000
_cell.angle_alpha   90.00
_cell.angle_beta   90.00
_cell.angle_gamma   90.00
#
_symmetry.space_group_name_H-M   'P 1'
#
loop_
_entity.id
_entity.type
_entity.pdbx_description
1 polymer ?
#
loop_
_entity_poly.entity_id
_entity_poly.type
_entity_poly.pdbx_seq_one_letter_code
_entity_poly.pdbx_strand_id
1 'polypeptide(L)' 'MSDVNSRIADIVTANDVVLFMKGTPLFPQCGFSSRAVAILDHLGVAFESVDVLQDMDIRQGIKTYSDWPT' A
#
# COMPACT_ATOMS: atom_id res chain seq x y z
N MET A 1 -18.53 -10.40 2.20
CA MET A 1 -17.37 -9.55 1.86
C MET A 1 -16.51 -10.35 0.91
N SER A 2 -15.99 -9.75 -0.17
CA SER A 2 -15.02 -10.42 -1.04
C SER A 2 -13.78 -10.76 -0.21
N ASP A 3 -13.18 -11.93 -0.47
CA ASP A 3 -11.99 -12.40 0.24
C ASP A 3 -10.87 -11.34 0.28
N VAL A 4 -10.69 -10.59 -0.81
CA VAL A 4 -9.69 -9.52 -0.90
C VAL A 4 -9.96 -8.33 0.03
N ASN A 5 -11.22 -7.96 0.25
CA ASN A 5 -11.56 -6.83 1.12
C ASN A 5 -11.28 -7.17 2.58
N SER A 6 -11.50 -8.43 2.98
CA SER A 6 -11.10 -8.93 4.30
C SER A 6 -9.58 -8.91 4.45
N ARG A 7 -8.83 -9.42 3.46
CA ARG A 7 -7.35 -9.34 3.45
C ARG A 7 -6.83 -7.92 3.60
N ILE A 8 -7.40 -6.96 2.86
CA ILE A 8 -7.02 -5.54 2.95
C ILE A 8 -7.35 -4.96 4.33
N ALA A 9 -8.54 -5.26 4.86
CA ALA A 9 -8.93 -4.81 6.19
C ALA A 9 -7.99 -5.36 7.27
N ASP A 10 -7.59 -6.63 7.18
CA ASP A 10 -6.64 -7.26 8.11
C ASP A 10 -5.27 -6.56 8.04
N ILE A 11 -4.76 -6.27 6.84
CA ILE A 11 -3.49 -5.54 6.66
C ILE A 11 -3.57 -4.15 7.30
N VAL A 12 -4.63 -3.39 7.04
CA VAL A 12 -4.79 -2.02 7.55
C VAL A 12 -4.98 -2.01 9.06
N THR A 13 -5.67 -3.00 9.63
CA THR A 13 -5.91 -3.08 11.08
C THR A 13 -4.73 -3.64 11.86
N ALA A 14 -3.86 -4.43 11.22
CA ALA A 14 -2.67 -5.00 11.85
C ALA A 14 -1.47 -4.04 11.90
N ASN A 15 -1.48 -2.95 11.13
CA ASN A 15 -0.33 -2.05 10.99
C ASN A 15 -0.74 -0.60 11.29
N ASP A 16 0.02 0.07 12.17
CA ASP A 16 -0.23 1.49 12.50
C ASP A 16 -0.11 2.41 11.28
N VAL A 17 0.81 2.08 10.37
CA VAL A 17 1.00 2.78 9.09
C VAL A 17 1.28 1.73 8.02
N VAL A 18 0.48 1.75 6.94
CA VAL A 18 0.71 0.91 5.76
C VAL A 18 0.72 1.74 4.49
N LEU A 19 1.66 1.43 3.60
CA LEU A 19 1.79 2.05 2.29
C LEU A 19 1.57 1.02 1.18
N PHE A 20 0.39 1.09 0.54
CA PHE A 20 0.14 0.38 -0.72
C PHE A 20 0.84 1.13 -1.86
N MET A 21 1.86 0.52 -2.47
CA MET A 21 2.73 1.18 -3.45
C MET A 21 3.08 0.28 -4.63
N LYS A 22 3.70 0.88 -5.66
CA LYS A 22 4.21 0.17 -6.84
C LYS A 22 5.70 -0.10 -6.66
N GLY A 23 6.09 -1.36 -6.54
CA GLY A 23 7.42 -1.79 -6.12
C GLY A 23 7.56 -1.82 -4.59
N THR A 24 8.79 -1.85 -4.11
CA THR A 24 9.12 -1.89 -2.67
C THR A 24 9.79 -0.58 -2.23
N PRO A 25 9.91 -0.30 -0.91
CA PRO A 25 10.62 0.88 -0.42
C PRO A 25 12.07 0.96 -0.93
N LEU A 26 12.75 -0.19 -1.05
CA LEU A 26 14.10 -0.30 -1.61
C LEU A 26 14.15 -0.12 -3.13
N PHE A 27 13.13 -0.60 -3.84
CA PHE A 27 13.05 -0.55 -5.31
C PHE A 27 11.68 -0.05 -5.78
N PRO A 28 11.39 1.26 -5.61
CA PRO A 28 10.11 1.83 -6.03
C PRO A 28 10.04 1.89 -7.56
N GLN A 29 8.91 1.46 -8.12
CA GLN A 29 8.68 1.40 -9.57
C GLN A 29 7.79 2.53 -10.09
N CYS A 30 7.46 3.51 -9.25
CA CYS A 30 6.66 4.67 -9.60
C CYS A 30 7.17 5.90 -8.84
N GLY A 31 7.24 7.06 -9.53
CA GLY A 31 7.70 8.31 -8.91
C GLY A 31 6.85 8.78 -7.73
N PHE A 32 5.53 8.52 -7.74
CA PHE A 32 4.65 8.82 -6.60
C PHE A 32 4.95 7.91 -5.41
N SER A 33 5.16 6.62 -5.65
CA SER A 33 5.54 5.65 -4.62
C SER A 33 6.90 5.99 -4.00
N SER A 34 7.90 6.35 -4.83
CA SER A 34 9.20 6.80 -4.33
C SER A 34 9.11 8.06 -3.45
N ARG A 35 8.27 9.04 -3.83
CA ARG A 35 8.06 10.24 -3.03
C ARG A 35 7.37 9.94 -1.70
N ALA A 36 6.37 9.06 -1.67
CA ALA A 36 5.70 8.67 -0.45
C ALA A 36 6.66 8.00 0.55
N VAL A 37 7.49 7.07 0.07
CA VAL A 37 8.56 6.44 0.88
C VAL A 37 9.51 7.50 1.45
N ALA A 38 10.03 8.40 0.61
CA ALA A 38 10.95 9.44 1.06
C ALA A 38 10.36 10.36 2.14
N ILE A 39 9.06 10.65 2.08
CA ILE A 39 8.37 11.45 3.10
C ILE A 39 8.28 10.67 4.42
N LEU A 40 7.86 9.41 4.37
CA LEU A 40 7.74 8.57 5.58
C LEU A 40 9.11 8.35 6.24
N ASP A 41 10.14 8.08 5.44
CA ASP A 41 11.53 7.95 5.91
C ASP A 41 12.03 9.26 6.54
N HIS A 42 11.75 10.41 5.91
CA HIS A 42 12.13 11.72 6.46
C HIS A 42 11.45 12.01 7.81
N LEU A 43 10.20 11.57 7.98
CA LEU A 43 9.46 11.69 9.23
C LEU A 43 9.90 10.66 10.29
N GLY A 44 10.75 9.68 9.93
CA GLY A 44 11.18 8.62 10.82
C GLY A 44 10.05 7.67 11.24
N VAL A 45 9.01 7.56 10.42
CA VAL A 45 7.83 6.72 10.70
C VAL A 45 8.09 5.32 10.18
N ALA A 46 7.97 4.31 11.05
CA ALA A 46 7.94 2.93 10.60
C ALA A 46 6.61 2.64 9.90
N PHE A 47 6.67 1.96 8.75
CA PHE A 47 5.48 1.59 7.98
C PHE A 47 5.66 0.22 7.34
N GLU A 48 4.56 -0.49 7.17
CA GLU A 48 4.48 -1.70 6.37
C GLU A 48 4.24 -1.32 4.90
N SER A 49 4.78 -2.08 3.94
CA SER A 49 4.65 -1.77 2.52
C SER A 49 4.07 -2.94 1.73
N VAL A 50 3.07 -2.66 0.91
CA VAL A 50 2.44 -3.68 0.05
C VAL A 50 2.66 -3.33 -1.40
N ASP A 51 3.39 -4.18 -2.13
CA ASP A 51 3.59 -4.01 -3.58
C ASP A 51 2.36 -4.48 -4.35
N VAL A 52 1.55 -3.52 -4.82
CA VAL A 52 0.34 -3.78 -5.60
C VAL A 52 0.62 -4.28 -7.02
N LEU A 53 1.88 -4.31 -7.46
CA LEU A 53 2.25 -4.90 -8.76
C LEU A 53 2.37 -6.43 -8.68
N GLN A 54 2.57 -6.99 -7.48
CA GLN A 54 2.65 -8.44 -7.29
C GLN A 54 1.28 -9.11 -7.13
N ASP A 55 0.27 -8.35 -6.69
CA ASP A 55 -1.08 -8.87 -6.45
C ASP A 55 -2.12 -7.94 -7.10
N MET A 56 -2.64 -8.40 -8.25
CA MET A 56 -3.65 -7.66 -9.02
C MET A 56 -5.00 -7.56 -8.31
N ASP A 57 -5.33 -8.52 -7.44
CA ASP A 57 -6.57 -8.49 -6.67
C ASP A 57 -6.45 -7.42 -5.59
N ILE A 58 -5.33 -7.33 -4.87
CA ILE A 58 -5.08 -6.24 -3.92
C ILE A 58 -5.10 -4.89 -4.65
N ARG A 59 -4.47 -4.80 -5.83
CA ARG A 59 -4.44 -3.55 -6.61
C ARG A 59 -5.83 -3.03 -6.97
N GLN A 60 -6.74 -3.92 -7.36
CA GLN A 60 -8.10 -3.52 -7.68
C GLN A 60 -8.95 -3.35 -6.42
N GLY A 61 -8.75 -4.24 -5.44
CA GLY A 61 -9.46 -4.25 -4.17
C GLY A 61 -9.20 -2.97 -3.36
N ILE A 62 -7.95 -2.51 -3.27
CA ILE A 62 -7.61 -1.33 -2.46
C ILE A 62 -8.33 -0.08 -2.96
N LYS A 63 -8.45 0.08 -4.28
CA LYS A 63 -9.18 1.20 -4.90
C LYS A 63 -10.64 1.24 -4.50
N THR A 64 -11.29 0.07 -4.54
CA THR A 64 -12.69 -0.06 -4.15
C THR A 64 -12.86 0.08 -2.64
N TYR A 65 -11.93 -0.47 -1.86
CA TYR A 65 -11.96 -0.40 -0.40
C TYR A 65 -11.79 1.03 0.13
N SER A 66 -10.85 1.79 -0.43
CA SER A 66 -10.56 3.16 -0.01
C SER A 66 -11.40 4.22 -0.71
N ASP A 67 -12.34 3.82 -1.59
CA ASP A 67 -13.09 4.71 -2.49
C ASP A 67 -12.17 5.72 -3.22
N TRP A 68 -11.02 5.23 -3.71
CA TRP A 68 -9.99 6.04 -4.35
C TRP A 68 -9.59 5.45 -5.71
N PRO A 69 -9.60 6.23 -6.80
CA PRO A 69 -9.55 5.68 -8.17
C PRO A 69 -8.18 5.14 -8.60
N THR A 70 -7.08 5.52 -7.93
CA THR A 70 -5.71 5.29 -8.40
C THR A 70 -4.96 4.24 -7.62
#